data_AF-A0A6P0NCM1-F1
#
_entry.id   AF-A0A6P0NCM1-F1
#
_cell.length_a   1.000
_cell.length_b   1.000
_cell.length_c   1.000
_cell.angle_alpha   90.00
_cell.angle_beta   90.00
_cell.angle_gamma   90.00
#
_symmetry.space_group_name_H-M   'P 1'
#
loop_
_entity.id
_entity.type
_entity.pdbx_description
1 polymer ?
#
loop_
_entity_poly.entity_id
_entity_poly.type
_entity_poly.pdbx_seq_one_letter_code
_entity_poly.pdbx_strand_id
1 'polypeptide(L)'
;MFKNLNNRKLLSNFIVFTLIVITFFSIAYQTGLINSGFRYFIDDHQIPQLSYDLTNKGFLKTVSTWLNIDKSVNRFRPFYIINLVTVTQLFGINSTLWFLYITLLGSLTTFFIFVFGRLLNFSVLIALIFSISTLLGSQSEIWTRPIIPDAYGMFFLSVSLVFLGLSCKPKYNKGFTNVVFVIFTIFMSLCKESYLIFIPTLMVGKLFLYKNETQHSLWQTIKHNKFTLLFLGSAFV
;
A
#
# COMPACT_ATOMS: atom_id res chain seq x y z
N MET A 1 17.91 13.90 -16.42
CA MET A 1 16.46 13.64 -16.28
C MET A 1 15.89 14.11 -14.92
N PHE A 2 16.42 15.21 -14.35
CA PHE A 2 15.89 15.90 -13.17
C PHE A 2 16.02 17.41 -13.38
N LYS A 3 15.32 17.96 -14.39
CA LYS A 3 15.34 19.42 -14.65
C LYS A 3 14.22 20.07 -13.83
N ASN A 4 14.65 20.80 -12.80
CA ASN A 4 13.86 21.72 -11.95
C ASN A 4 12.56 21.12 -11.37
N LEU A 5 12.71 20.20 -10.42
CA LEU A 5 11.75 20.16 -9.32
C LEU A 5 11.86 21.51 -8.60
N ASN A 6 10.77 22.25 -8.48
CA ASN A 6 10.74 23.50 -7.73
C ASN A 6 11.21 23.18 -6.30
N ASN A 7 12.47 23.52 -5.97
CA ASN A 7 13.17 23.03 -4.76
C ASN A 7 12.34 23.25 -3.49
N ARG A 8 11.51 24.30 -3.45
CA ARG A 8 10.57 24.58 -2.36
C ARG A 8 9.48 23.53 -2.17
N LYS A 9 8.89 23.01 -3.26
CA LYS A 9 7.86 21.95 -3.21
C LYS A 9 8.46 20.60 -2.81
N LEU A 10 9.67 20.31 -3.28
CA LEU A 10 10.37 19.09 -2.91
C LEU A 10 10.78 19.13 -1.43
N LEU A 11 11.33 20.27 -0.98
CA LEU A 11 11.66 20.52 0.41
C LEU A 11 10.42 20.42 1.31
N SER A 12 9.29 21.02 0.93
CA SER A 12 8.06 20.92 1.72
C SER A 12 7.58 19.47 1.87
N ASN A 13 7.64 18.68 0.79
CA ASN A 13 7.25 17.28 0.85
C ASN A 13 8.22 16.46 1.72
N PHE A 14 9.51 16.76 1.67
CA PHE A 14 10.51 16.11 2.52
C PHE A 14 10.31 16.44 4.01
N ILE A 15 10.04 17.71 4.34
CA ILE A 15 9.72 18.12 5.72
C ILE A 15 8.49 17.36 6.23
N VAL A 16 7.43 17.29 5.43
CA VAL A 16 6.21 16.55 5.79
C VAL A 16 6.49 15.06 5.96
N PHE A 17 7.28 14.45 5.08
CA PHE A 17 7.70 13.05 5.21
C PHE A 17 8.41 12.80 6.54
N THR A 18 9.42 13.61 6.85
CA THR A 18 10.17 13.51 8.11
C THR A 18 9.26 13.68 9.32
N LEU A 19 8.32 14.64 9.28
CA LEU A 19 7.35 14.85 10.35
C LEU A 19 6.43 13.64 10.55
N ILE A 20 5.91 13.05 9.47
CA ILE A 20 5.06 11.86 9.51
C ILE A 20 5.84 10.69 10.13
N VAL A 21 7.06 10.43 9.67
CA VAL A 21 7.91 9.35 10.20
C VAL A 21 8.17 9.56 11.69
N ILE A 22 8.62 10.75 12.09
CA ILE A 22 8.88 11.06 13.51
C ILE A 22 7.62 10.85 14.35
N THR A 23 6.46 11.29 13.85
CA THR A 23 5.19 11.18 14.58
C THR A 23 4.78 9.72 14.77
N PHE A 24 4.80 8.89 13.71
CA PHE A 24 4.47 7.47 13.80
C PHE A 24 5.39 6.71 14.75
N PHE A 25 6.71 6.92 14.63
CA PHE A 25 7.68 6.28 15.51
C PHE A 25 7.58 6.78 16.95
N SER A 26 7.27 8.07 17.17
CA SER A 26 7.03 8.61 18.52
C SER A 26 5.80 7.98 19.16
N ILE A 27 4.70 7.84 18.42
CA ILE A 27 3.48 7.17 18.91
C ILE A 27 3.77 5.70 19.21
N ALA A 28 4.45 4.99 18.30
CA ALA A 28 4.81 3.58 18.50
C ALA A 28 5.72 3.38 19.72
N TYR A 29 6.63 4.32 19.99
CA TYR A 29 7.47 4.30 21.18
C TYR A 29 6.68 4.60 22.46
N GLN A 30 5.86 5.67 22.48
CA GLN A 30 5.07 6.08 23.64
C GLN A 30 4.02 5.04 24.06
N THR A 31 3.39 4.37 23.08
CA THR A 31 2.43 3.29 23.33
C THR A 31 3.11 1.98 23.74
N GLY A 32 4.44 1.91 23.68
CA GLY A 32 5.24 0.74 23.97
C GLY A 32 5.18 -0.34 22.88
N LEU A 33 4.61 -0.06 21.70
CA LEU A 33 4.40 -1.02 20.62
C LEU A 33 5.71 -1.75 20.25
N ILE A 34 6.79 -0.99 20.05
CA ILE A 34 8.10 -1.49 19.61
C ILE A 34 8.73 -2.48 20.60
N ASN A 35 8.49 -2.28 21.91
CA ASN A 35 9.11 -3.03 23.00
C ASN A 35 8.16 -4.05 23.64
N SER A 36 6.94 -4.19 23.13
CA SER A 36 5.88 -4.96 23.81
C SER A 36 5.94 -6.47 23.62
N GLY A 37 6.92 -6.99 22.87
CA GLY A 37 6.88 -8.38 22.40
C GLY A 37 5.68 -8.60 21.46
N PHE A 38 5.34 -9.85 21.17
CA PHE A 38 4.07 -10.17 20.50
C PHE A 38 2.91 -9.99 21.51
N ARG A 39 2.50 -8.73 21.71
CA ARG A 39 1.55 -8.34 22.76
C ARG A 39 0.16 -8.93 22.56
N TYR A 40 -0.25 -9.11 21.31
CA TYR A 40 -1.63 -9.49 21.01
C TYR A 40 -1.79 -10.98 20.77
N PHE A 41 -0.79 -11.72 20.27
CA PHE A 41 -0.79 -13.18 20.00
C PHE A 41 -2.02 -13.77 19.26
N ILE A 42 -3.03 -12.96 18.95
CA ILE A 42 -4.27 -13.33 18.26
C ILE A 42 -3.89 -13.84 16.87
N ASP A 43 -3.12 -13.04 16.14
CA ASP A 43 -2.65 -13.39 14.79
C ASP A 43 -1.16 -13.76 14.81
N ASP A 44 -0.35 -13.14 15.67
CA ASP A 44 1.12 -13.26 15.69
C ASP A 44 1.66 -14.69 15.91
N HIS A 45 0.83 -15.63 16.37
CA HIS A 45 1.18 -17.06 16.51
C HIS A 45 1.64 -17.69 15.18
N GLN A 46 1.26 -17.11 14.05
CA GLN A 46 1.69 -17.57 12.72
C GLN A 46 3.19 -17.35 12.49
N ILE A 47 3.82 -16.34 13.12
CA ILE A 47 5.23 -16.00 12.91
C ILE A 47 6.17 -17.13 13.41
N PRO A 48 6.04 -17.65 14.65
CA PRO A 48 6.82 -18.81 15.08
C PRO A 48 6.61 -20.05 14.20
N GLN A 49 5.37 -20.32 13.78
CA GLN A 49 5.06 -21.46 12.92
C GLN A 49 5.73 -21.33 11.54
N LEU A 50 5.67 -20.15 10.93
CA LEU A 50 6.37 -19.82 9.69
C LEU A 50 7.88 -19.95 9.84
N SER A 51 8.45 -19.47 10.95
CA SER A 51 9.88 -19.58 11.23
C SER A 51 10.33 -21.04 11.33
N TYR A 52 9.52 -21.90 11.96
CA TYR A 52 9.75 -23.34 12.02
C TYR A 52 9.67 -23.98 10.63
N ASP A 53 8.62 -23.68 9.86
CA ASP A 53 8.46 -24.21 8.50
C ASP A 53 9.60 -23.76 7.57
N LEU A 54 10.02 -22.50 7.63
CA LEU A 54 11.15 -21.96 6.89
C LEU A 54 12.44 -22.71 7.17
N THR A 55 12.71 -23.01 8.45
CA THR A 55 13.91 -23.72 8.87
C THR A 55 13.92 -25.18 8.37
N ASN A 56 12.76 -25.85 8.37
CA ASN A 56 12.69 -27.27 8.04
C ASN A 56 12.43 -27.57 6.55
N LYS A 57 11.62 -26.74 5.87
CA LYS A 57 11.15 -26.99 4.50
C LYS A 57 11.83 -26.10 3.47
N GLY A 58 12.35 -24.94 3.88
CA GLY A 58 12.90 -23.92 3.00
C GLY A 58 11.83 -23.03 2.34
N PHE A 59 12.24 -21.87 1.84
CA PHE A 59 11.36 -20.77 1.40
C PHE A 59 10.22 -21.19 0.45
N LEU A 60 10.55 -21.79 -0.70
CA LEU A 60 9.56 -22.11 -1.74
C LEU A 60 8.51 -23.13 -1.26
N LYS A 61 8.93 -24.13 -0.48
CA LYS A 61 8.02 -25.13 0.08
C LYS A 61 7.14 -24.53 1.16
N THR A 62 7.67 -23.62 1.98
CA THR A 62 6.87 -22.88 2.98
C THR A 62 5.81 -22.02 2.29
N VAL A 63 6.18 -21.23 1.28
CA VAL A 63 5.21 -20.45 0.49
C VAL A 63 4.12 -21.35 -0.07
N SER A 64 4.48 -22.44 -0.75
CA SER A 64 3.49 -23.38 -1.32
C SER A 64 2.58 -24.00 -0.26
N THR A 65 3.13 -24.38 0.89
CA THR A 65 2.35 -24.95 2.00
C THR A 65 1.31 -23.95 2.51
N TRP A 66 1.74 -22.71 2.76
CA TRP A 66 0.85 -21.67 3.29
C TRP A 66 -0.19 -21.20 2.28
N LEU A 67 0.14 -21.19 0.98
CA LEU A 67 -0.84 -20.98 -0.09
C LEU A 67 -1.93 -22.08 -0.09
N ASN A 68 -1.53 -23.34 0.10
CA ASN A 68 -2.49 -24.44 0.17
C ASN A 68 -3.37 -24.39 1.42
N ILE A 69 -2.80 -23.97 2.56
CA ILE A 69 -3.58 -23.72 3.79
C ILE A 69 -4.61 -22.62 3.54
N ASP A 70 -4.22 -21.50 2.94
CA ASP A 70 -5.17 -20.40 2.68
C ASP A 70 -6.30 -20.84 1.74
N LYS A 71 -5.96 -21.60 0.69
CA LYS A 71 -6.92 -22.20 -0.24
C LYS A 71 -7.88 -23.15 0.46
N SER A 72 -7.42 -23.93 1.45
CA SER A 72 -8.27 -24.85 2.22
C SER A 72 -9.34 -24.13 3.05
N VAL A 73 -9.12 -22.85 3.38
CA VAL A 73 -10.06 -21.99 4.11
C VAL A 73 -10.87 -21.10 3.16
N ASN A 74 -10.89 -21.43 1.85
CA ASN A 74 -11.53 -20.64 0.79
C ASN A 74 -11.04 -19.19 0.71
N ARG A 75 -9.76 -18.97 1.00
CA ARG A 75 -9.10 -17.66 0.85
C ARG A 75 -8.05 -17.72 -0.25
N PHE A 76 -7.84 -16.59 -0.91
CA PHE A 76 -6.86 -16.46 -1.99
C PHE A 76 -6.08 -15.16 -1.86
N ARG A 77 -4.97 -15.23 -1.12
CA ARG A 77 -4.14 -14.06 -0.79
C ARG A 77 -2.66 -14.30 -1.08
N PRO A 78 -2.31 -14.63 -2.34
CA PRO A 78 -0.99 -15.16 -2.64
C PRO A 78 0.14 -14.16 -2.39
N PHE A 79 -0.09 -12.88 -2.71
CA PHE A 79 0.94 -11.86 -2.52
C PHE A 79 1.18 -11.58 -1.03
N TYR A 80 0.12 -11.55 -0.23
CA TYR A 80 0.23 -11.42 1.22
C TYR A 80 1.06 -12.56 1.82
N ILE A 81 0.82 -13.81 1.42
CA ILE A 81 1.56 -14.97 1.92
C ILE A 81 3.03 -14.92 1.52
N ILE A 82 3.33 -14.60 0.26
CA ILE A 82 4.71 -14.44 -0.20
C ILE A 82 5.44 -13.37 0.63
N ASN A 83 4.79 -12.22 0.86
CA ASN A 83 5.38 -11.15 1.65
C ASN A 83 5.57 -11.57 3.11
N LEU A 84 4.57 -12.20 3.73
CA LEU A 84 4.63 -12.69 5.10
C LEU A 84 5.80 -13.67 5.31
N VAL A 85 5.98 -14.63 4.41
CA VAL A 85 7.09 -15.59 4.46
C VAL A 85 8.43 -14.87 4.27
N THR A 86 8.50 -13.92 3.34
CA THR A 86 9.72 -13.13 3.06
C THR A 86 10.14 -12.30 4.28
N VAL A 87 9.19 -11.59 4.89
CA VAL A 87 9.45 -10.78 6.09
C VAL A 87 9.83 -11.68 7.28
N THR A 88 9.18 -12.83 7.44
CA THR A 88 9.56 -13.82 8.47
C THR A 88 10.97 -14.37 8.25
N GLN A 89 11.38 -14.59 7.00
CA GLN A 89 12.75 -15.03 6.71
C GLN A 89 13.79 -13.96 7.06
N LEU A 90 13.47 -12.67 6.85
CA LEU A 90 14.39 -11.57 7.12
C LEU A 90 14.48 -11.21 8.61
N PHE A 91 13.35 -11.20 9.31
CA PHE A 91 13.27 -10.71 10.69
C PHE A 91 13.22 -11.85 11.73
N GLY A 92 12.91 -13.07 11.30
CA GLY A 92 12.64 -14.19 12.20
C GLY A 92 11.50 -13.87 13.17
N ILE A 93 11.69 -14.30 14.42
CA ILE A 93 10.72 -14.14 15.53
C ILE A 93 10.97 -12.82 16.29
N ASN A 94 11.78 -11.90 15.75
CA ASN A 94 12.09 -10.64 16.42
C ASN A 94 10.90 -9.67 16.32
N SER A 95 10.09 -9.60 17.38
CA SER A 95 8.91 -8.73 17.46
C SER A 95 9.23 -7.26 17.21
N THR A 96 10.38 -6.76 17.69
CA THR A 96 10.78 -5.36 17.50
C THR A 96 10.94 -5.04 16.02
N LEU A 97 11.56 -5.92 15.23
CA LEU A 97 11.70 -5.71 13.78
C LEU A 97 10.33 -5.72 13.08
N TRP A 98 9.42 -6.60 13.47
CA TRP A 98 8.05 -6.61 12.94
C TRP A 98 7.30 -5.31 13.24
N PHE A 99 7.41 -4.78 14.45
CA PHE A 99 6.75 -3.53 14.82
C PHE A 99 7.42 -2.30 14.19
N LEU A 100 8.74 -2.29 14.02
CA LEU A 100 9.43 -1.24 13.26
C LEU A 100 8.97 -1.25 11.79
N TYR A 101 8.82 -2.45 11.20
CA TYR A 101 8.37 -2.62 9.84
C TYR A 101 6.93 -2.15 9.62
N ILE A 102 5.98 -2.56 10.47
CA ILE A 102 4.58 -2.13 10.32
C ILE A 102 4.42 -0.62 10.58
N THR A 103 5.19 -0.05 11.52
CA THR A 103 5.22 1.40 11.78
C THR A 103 5.75 2.16 10.58
N LEU A 104 6.83 1.67 9.96
CA LEU A 104 7.37 2.24 8.72
C LEU A 104 6.34 2.14 7.60
N LEU A 105 5.66 0.99 7.45
CA LEU A 105 4.63 0.79 6.44
C LEU A 105 3.46 1.78 6.60
N GLY A 106 3.00 2.00 7.83
CA GLY A 106 1.98 3.00 8.15
C GLY A 106 2.43 4.43 7.83
N SER A 107 3.67 4.79 8.18
CA SER A 107 4.23 6.11 7.88
C SER A 107 4.35 6.35 6.36
N LEU A 108 4.78 5.34 5.59
CA LEU A 108 4.87 5.42 4.13
C LEU A 108 3.49 5.50 3.49
N THR A 109 2.52 4.71 3.97
CA THR A 109 1.14 4.74 3.50
C THR A 109 0.55 6.13 3.69
N THR A 110 0.72 6.73 4.88
CA THR A 110 0.30 8.11 5.17
C THR A 110 0.93 9.09 4.19
N PHE A 111 2.24 8.98 3.98
CA PHE A 111 2.96 9.86 3.09
C PHE A 111 2.50 9.73 1.63
N PHE A 112 2.23 8.52 1.13
CA PHE A 112 1.73 8.34 -0.22
C PHE A 112 0.31 8.89 -0.40
N ILE A 113 -0.56 8.75 0.61
CA ILE A 113 -1.89 9.40 0.60
C ILE A 113 -1.75 10.93 0.59
N PHE A 114 -0.80 11.47 1.37
CA PHE A 114 -0.47 12.90 1.33
C PHE A 114 -0.01 13.32 -0.07
N VAL A 115 0.92 12.59 -0.69
CA VAL A 115 1.41 12.86 -2.05
C VAL A 115 0.27 12.81 -3.06
N PHE A 116 -0.64 11.83 -2.94
CA PHE A 116 -1.82 11.75 -3.79
C PHE A 116 -2.71 12.99 -3.62
N GLY A 117 -3.00 13.44 -2.40
CA GLY A 117 -3.72 14.70 -2.14
C GLY A 117 -3.03 15.92 -2.78
N ARG A 118 -1.69 15.96 -2.77
CA ARG A 118 -0.92 17.00 -3.47
C ARG A 118 -1.06 16.93 -4.99
N LEU A 119 -1.19 15.73 -5.58
CA LEU A 119 -1.47 15.55 -7.00
C LEU A 119 -2.88 16.01 -7.40
N LEU A 120 -3.83 15.96 -6.46
CA LEU A 120 -5.17 16.54 -6.59
C LEU A 120 -5.20 18.08 -6.40
N ASN A 121 -4.04 18.71 -6.28
CA ASN A 121 -3.87 20.15 -6.04
C ASN A 121 -4.40 20.64 -4.68
N PHE A 122 -4.65 19.77 -3.70
CA PHE A 122 -4.96 20.21 -2.32
C PHE A 122 -3.78 20.96 -1.73
N SER A 123 -4.03 21.95 -0.86
CA SER A 123 -2.98 22.64 -0.10
C SER A 123 -2.21 21.66 0.79
N VAL A 124 -1.01 22.03 1.27
CA VAL A 124 -0.18 21.14 2.11
C VAL A 124 -0.95 20.72 3.36
N LEU A 125 -1.59 21.68 4.03
CA LEU A 125 -2.37 21.44 5.24
C LEU A 125 -3.57 20.52 4.98
N ILE A 126 -4.33 20.76 3.91
CA ILE A 126 -5.50 19.93 3.57
C ILE A 126 -5.07 18.51 3.22
N ALA A 127 -4.00 18.35 2.42
CA ALA A 127 -3.47 17.04 2.08
C ALA A 127 -2.96 16.28 3.32
N LEU A 128 -2.36 16.99 4.28
CA LEU A 128 -1.87 16.39 5.52
C LEU A 128 -3.04 15.93 6.40
N ILE A 129 -4.03 16.79 6.63
CA ILE A 129 -5.25 16.44 7.38
C ILE A 129 -5.96 15.26 6.73
N PHE A 130 -6.12 15.26 5.41
CA PHE A 130 -6.69 14.15 4.65
C PHE A 130 -5.92 12.85 4.88
N SER A 131 -4.59 12.88 4.77
CA SER A 131 -3.78 11.66 4.96
C SER A 131 -3.86 11.11 6.38
N ILE A 132 -3.84 11.99 7.38
CA ILE A 132 -3.90 11.59 8.78
C ILE A 132 -5.31 11.07 9.12
N SER A 133 -6.37 11.73 8.66
CA SER A 133 -7.75 11.33 8.96
C SER A 133 -8.09 9.95 8.38
N THR A 134 -7.49 9.56 7.26
CA THR A 134 -7.68 8.21 6.70
C THR A 134 -7.09 7.09 7.55
N LEU A 135 -6.20 7.41 8.49
CA LEU A 135 -5.43 6.42 9.25
C LEU A 135 -5.63 6.52 10.78
N LEU A 136 -6.30 7.56 11.27
CA LEU A 136 -6.72 7.70 12.66
C LEU A 136 -8.10 7.07 12.91
N GLY A 137 -8.38 6.70 14.16
CA GLY A 137 -9.66 6.11 14.58
C GLY A 137 -9.59 4.59 14.70
N SER A 138 -10.74 3.91 14.66
CA SER A 138 -10.81 2.44 14.77
C SER A 138 -10.01 1.73 13.68
N GLN A 139 -9.95 2.30 12.48
CA GLN A 139 -9.13 1.77 11.37
C GLN A 139 -7.61 1.78 11.64
N SER A 140 -7.13 2.49 12.66
CA SER A 140 -5.70 2.53 13.01
C SER A 140 -5.17 1.20 13.56
N GLU A 141 -6.06 0.29 13.95
CA GLU A 141 -5.72 -1.03 14.50
C GLU A 141 -4.87 -1.89 13.54
N ILE A 142 -5.01 -1.71 12.23
CA ILE A 142 -4.20 -2.45 11.25
C ILE A 142 -2.70 -2.13 11.39
N TRP A 143 -2.34 -0.98 11.95
CA TRP A 143 -0.95 -0.53 12.13
C TRP A 143 -0.32 -1.01 13.43
N THR A 144 -1.11 -1.57 14.35
CA THR A 144 -0.63 -2.14 15.61
C THR A 144 -0.50 -3.66 15.53
N ARG A 145 -0.86 -4.27 14.40
CA ARG A 145 -0.86 -5.73 14.20
C ARG A 145 -0.04 -6.08 12.94
N PRO A 146 1.19 -6.60 13.09
CA PRO A 146 2.19 -6.62 12.01
C PRO A 146 1.87 -7.59 10.87
N ILE A 147 1.02 -8.59 11.11
CA ILE A 147 0.68 -9.59 10.11
C ILE A 147 -0.71 -9.41 9.50
N ILE A 148 -1.42 -8.32 9.77
CA ILE A 148 -2.75 -8.15 9.17
C ILE A 148 -2.62 -7.82 7.67
N PRO A 149 -3.34 -8.55 6.78
CA PRO A 149 -3.27 -8.34 5.34
C PRO A 149 -3.71 -6.93 4.90
N ASP A 150 -4.62 -6.29 5.66
CA ASP A 150 -5.13 -4.96 5.38
C ASP A 150 -4.04 -3.87 5.39
N ALA A 151 -3.02 -3.98 6.24
CA ALA A 151 -1.93 -3.01 6.27
C ALA A 151 -1.14 -3.01 4.95
N TYR A 152 -0.88 -4.20 4.39
CA TYR A 152 -0.22 -4.38 3.10
C TYR A 152 -1.11 -3.90 1.94
N GLY A 153 -2.40 -4.25 1.98
CA GLY A 153 -3.38 -3.77 0.99
C GLY A 153 -3.45 -2.25 0.95
N MET A 154 -3.55 -1.59 2.11
CA MET A 154 -3.57 -0.12 2.22
C MET A 154 -2.29 0.53 1.69
N PHE A 155 -1.13 -0.06 1.98
CA PHE A 155 0.14 0.41 1.43
C PHE A 155 0.13 0.37 -0.09
N PHE A 156 -0.21 -0.76 -0.71
CA PHE A 156 -0.24 -0.88 -2.17
C PHE A 156 -1.32 -0.01 -2.82
N LEU A 157 -2.48 0.14 -2.16
CA LEU A 157 -3.52 1.08 -2.58
C LEU A 157 -2.98 2.51 -2.61
N SER A 158 -2.26 2.95 -1.56
CA SER A 158 -1.70 4.31 -1.49
C SER A 158 -0.70 4.59 -2.62
N VAL A 159 0.17 3.62 -2.93
CA VAL A 159 1.11 3.71 -4.05
C VAL A 159 0.36 3.73 -5.38
N SER A 160 -0.63 2.85 -5.54
CA SER A 160 -1.49 2.80 -6.72
C SER A 160 -2.17 4.16 -6.98
N LEU A 161 -2.73 4.80 -5.95
CA LEU A 161 -3.34 6.13 -6.06
C LEU A 161 -2.34 7.19 -6.52
N VAL A 162 -1.11 7.20 -5.98
CA VAL A 162 -0.06 8.12 -6.44
C VAL A 162 0.21 7.94 -7.94
N PHE A 163 0.41 6.70 -8.40
CA PHE A 163 0.69 6.43 -9.82
C PHE A 163 -0.52 6.67 -10.73
N LEU A 164 -1.75 6.47 -10.23
CA LEU A 164 -2.97 6.87 -10.90
C LEU A 164 -2.96 8.39 -11.14
N GLY A 165 -2.72 9.19 -10.09
CA GLY A 165 -2.64 10.64 -10.20
C GLY A 165 -1.53 11.11 -11.13
N LEU A 166 -0.35 10.51 -11.06
CA LEU A 166 0.77 10.81 -11.97
C LEU A 166 0.44 10.49 -13.43
N SER A 167 -0.24 9.37 -13.70
CA SER A 167 -0.60 8.94 -15.05
C SER A 167 -1.58 9.87 -15.77
N CYS A 168 -2.31 10.70 -15.01
CA CYS A 168 -3.25 11.67 -15.54
C CYS A 168 -2.60 13.03 -15.86
N LYS A 169 -1.37 13.27 -15.38
CA LYS A 169 -0.67 14.55 -15.55
C LYS A 169 0.24 14.51 -16.78
N PRO A 170 0.21 15.51 -17.68
CA PRO A 170 0.97 15.50 -18.93
C PRO A 170 2.49 15.55 -18.74
N LYS A 171 2.95 16.02 -17.57
CA LYS A 171 4.36 16.13 -17.22
C LYS A 171 5.08 14.78 -17.06
N TYR A 172 4.34 13.71 -16.72
CA TYR A 172 4.94 12.42 -16.39
C TYR A 172 4.77 11.41 -17.53
N ASN A 173 5.66 10.42 -17.59
CA ASN A 173 5.57 9.36 -18.58
C ASN A 173 4.32 8.49 -18.31
N LYS A 174 3.30 8.67 -19.16
CA LYS A 174 2.02 7.97 -19.07
C LYS A 174 2.16 6.45 -19.17
N GLY A 175 3.06 5.93 -20.00
CA GLY A 175 3.26 4.49 -20.17
C GLY A 175 3.79 3.85 -18.88
N PHE A 176 4.90 4.37 -18.37
CA PHE A 176 5.52 3.90 -17.13
C PHE A 176 4.57 4.01 -15.94
N THR A 177 3.96 5.18 -15.74
CA THR A 177 3.06 5.40 -14.59
C THR A 177 1.83 4.50 -14.62
N ASN A 178 1.28 4.22 -15.81
CA ASN A 178 0.18 3.26 -15.97
C ASN A 178 0.58 1.82 -15.63
N VAL A 179 1.75 1.38 -16.08
CA VAL A 179 2.24 0.02 -15.76
C VAL A 179 2.40 -0.14 -14.26
N VAL A 180 3.04 0.83 -13.60
CA VAL A 180 3.25 0.78 -12.15
C VAL A 180 1.91 0.84 -11.39
N PHE A 181 0.98 1.71 -11.79
CA PHE A 181 -0.38 1.76 -11.26
C PHE A 181 -1.08 0.39 -11.34
N VAL A 182 -1.02 -0.27 -12.49
CA VAL A 182 -1.63 -1.58 -12.71
C VAL A 182 -0.99 -2.64 -11.81
N ILE A 183 0.33 -2.71 -11.76
CA ILE A 183 1.06 -3.69 -10.95
C ILE A 183 0.66 -3.56 -9.47
N PHE A 184 0.66 -2.34 -8.93
CA PHE A 184 0.29 -2.12 -7.53
C PHE A 184 -1.19 -2.35 -7.24
N THR A 185 -2.07 -2.10 -8.22
CA THR A 185 -3.50 -2.46 -8.09
C THR A 185 -3.69 -3.97 -8.00
N ILE A 186 -2.90 -4.75 -8.76
CA ILE A 186 -2.92 -6.21 -8.68
C ILE A 186 -2.30 -6.69 -7.36
N PHE A 187 -1.18 -6.13 -6.92
CA PHE A 187 -0.60 -6.52 -5.62
C PHE A 187 -1.56 -6.24 -4.47
N MET A 188 -2.22 -5.09 -4.48
CA MET A 188 -3.29 -4.75 -3.54
C MET A 188 -4.41 -5.81 -3.56
N SER A 189 -4.93 -6.20 -4.73
CA SER A 189 -6.01 -7.19 -4.81
C SER A 189 -5.59 -8.59 -4.36
N LEU A 190 -4.31 -8.94 -4.55
CA LEU A 190 -3.74 -10.21 -4.10
C LEU A 190 -3.36 -10.24 -2.61
N CYS A 191 -3.53 -9.14 -1.88
CA CYS A 191 -3.33 -9.10 -0.42
C CYS A 191 -4.56 -9.60 0.36
N LYS A 192 -5.77 -9.25 -0.10
CA LYS A 192 -7.04 -9.64 0.53
C LYS A 192 -8.19 -9.44 -0.44
N GLU A 193 -9.15 -10.35 -0.42
CA GLU A 193 -10.27 -10.43 -1.36
C GLU A 193 -11.14 -9.17 -1.34
N SER A 194 -11.31 -8.55 -0.17
CA SER A 194 -12.05 -7.29 -0.04
C SER A 194 -11.45 -6.14 -0.86
N TYR A 195 -10.18 -6.23 -1.28
CA TYR A 195 -9.57 -5.22 -2.13
C TYR A 195 -9.94 -5.35 -3.62
N LEU A 196 -10.59 -6.44 -4.04
CA LEU A 196 -11.07 -6.58 -5.42
C LEU A 196 -12.06 -5.47 -5.78
N ILE A 197 -12.88 -5.00 -4.83
CA ILE A 197 -13.83 -3.89 -5.04
C ILE A 197 -13.14 -2.55 -5.34
N PHE A 198 -11.87 -2.41 -4.98
CA PHE A 198 -11.10 -1.21 -5.30
C PHE A 198 -10.68 -1.17 -6.77
N ILE A 199 -10.64 -2.30 -7.49
CA ILE A 199 -10.32 -2.31 -8.92
C ILE A 199 -11.32 -1.45 -9.74
N PRO A 200 -12.64 -1.68 -9.70
CA PRO A 200 -13.59 -0.83 -10.41
C PRO A 200 -13.57 0.62 -9.88
N THR A 201 -13.36 0.81 -8.58
CA THR A 201 -13.24 2.14 -7.97
C THR A 201 -12.06 2.92 -8.55
N LEU A 202 -10.89 2.30 -8.67
CA LEU A 202 -9.69 2.91 -9.26
C LEU A 202 -9.82 3.12 -10.77
N MET A 203 -10.53 2.24 -11.48
CA MET A 203 -10.85 2.44 -12.90
C MET A 203 -11.71 3.69 -13.11
N VAL A 204 -12.78 3.86 -12.32
CA VAL A 204 -13.63 5.05 -12.35
C VAL A 204 -12.85 6.29 -11.91
N GLY A 205 -12.08 6.19 -10.84
CA GLY A 205 -11.21 7.26 -10.35
C GLY A 205 -10.22 7.75 -11.41
N LYS A 206 -9.62 6.83 -12.16
CA LYS A 206 -8.73 7.15 -13.28
C LYS A 206 -9.45 7.89 -14.40
N LEU A 207 -10.66 7.44 -14.79
CA LEU A 207 -11.45 8.13 -15.81
C LEU A 207 -11.82 9.56 -15.37
N PHE A 208 -12.24 9.72 -14.11
CA PHE A 208 -12.61 11.01 -13.54
C PHE A 208 -11.42 11.97 -13.50
N LEU A 209 -10.28 11.51 -12.97
CA LEU A 209 -9.08 12.34 -12.85
C LEU A 209 -8.48 12.67 -14.21
N TYR A 210 -8.45 11.72 -15.15
CA TYR A 210 -7.98 11.97 -16.50
C TYR A 210 -8.83 13.03 -17.20
N LYS A 211 -10.16 12.93 -17.09
CA LYS A 211 -11.09 13.92 -17.63
C LYS A 211 -10.85 15.31 -17.01
N ASN A 212 -10.68 15.38 -15.70
CA ASN A 212 -10.45 16.64 -15.00
C ASN A 212 -9.16 17.34 -15.45
N GLU A 213 -8.08 16.58 -15.65
CA GLU A 213 -6.77 17.13 -16.05
C GLU A 213 -6.68 17.49 -17.54
N THR A 214 -7.41 16.80 -18.40
CA THR A 214 -7.30 16.96 -19.87
C THR A 214 -8.49 17.64 -20.53
N GLN A 215 -9.57 17.87 -19.78
CA GLN A 215 -10.85 18.43 -20.26
C GLN A 215 -11.49 17.69 -21.45
N HIS A 216 -11.06 16.45 -21.72
CA HIS A 216 -11.63 15.62 -22.77
C HIS A 216 -13.07 15.17 -22.47
N SER A 217 -13.82 14.81 -23.52
CA SER A 217 -15.10 14.15 -23.33
C SER A 217 -14.92 12.75 -22.71
N LEU A 218 -15.97 12.24 -22.05
CA LEU A 218 -15.92 10.91 -21.40
C LEU A 218 -15.55 9.81 -22.40
N TRP A 219 -16.08 9.88 -23.62
CA TRP A 219 -15.84 8.90 -24.67
C TRP A 219 -14.38 8.88 -25.14
N GLN A 220 -13.77 10.06 -25.30
CA GLN A 220 -12.34 10.18 -25.63
C GLN A 220 -11.45 9.65 -24.49
N THR A 221 -11.86 9.90 -23.25
CA THR A 221 -11.14 9.44 -22.05
C THR A 221 -11.12 7.91 -21.94
N ILE A 222 -12.26 7.25 -22.24
CA ILE A 222 -12.35 5.79 -22.31
C ILE A 222 -11.47 5.26 -23.44
N LYS A 223 -11.58 5.82 -24.65
CA LYS A 223 -10.79 5.38 -25.81
C LYS A 223 -9.29 5.46 -25.54
N HIS A 224 -8.85 6.51 -24.85
CA HIS A 224 -7.43 6.68 -24.55
C HIS A 224 -6.92 5.71 -23.46
N ASN A 225 -7.75 5.38 -22.47
CA ASN A 225 -7.36 4.51 -21.36
C ASN A 225 -7.77 3.04 -21.55
N LYS A 226 -8.31 2.68 -22.73
CA LYS A 226 -8.90 1.37 -23.01
C LYS A 226 -8.02 0.19 -22.60
N PHE A 227 -6.72 0.23 -22.88
CA PHE A 227 -5.82 -0.89 -22.57
C PHE A 227 -5.63 -1.10 -21.08
N THR A 228 -5.45 -0.01 -20.31
CA THR A 228 -5.35 -0.11 -18.86
C THR A 228 -6.66 -0.60 -18.24
N LEU A 229 -7.80 -0.11 -18.74
CA LEU A 229 -9.11 -0.50 -18.23
C LEU A 229 -9.44 -1.96 -18.55
N LEU A 230 -9.15 -2.43 -19.76
CA LEU A 230 -9.35 -3.83 -20.15
C LEU A 230 -8.48 -4.77 -19.32
N PHE A 231 -7.21 -4.41 -19.07
CA PHE A 231 -6.31 -5.23 -18.29
C PHE A 231 -6.72 -5.33 -16.80
N LEU A 232 -7.14 -4.21 -16.21
CA LEU A 232 -7.69 -4.21 -14.85
C LEU A 232 -9.02 -4.96 -14.77
N GLY A 233 -9.88 -4.81 -15.79
CA GLY A 233 -11.12 -5.56 -15.92
C GLY A 233 -10.89 -7.07 -15.99
N SER A 234 -9.89 -7.52 -16.74
CA SER A 234 -9.53 -8.95 -16.78
C SER A 234 -8.93 -9.49 -15.49
N ALA A 235 -8.40 -8.62 -14.62
CA ALA A 235 -7.91 -9.02 -13.30
C ALA A 235 -9.04 -9.07 -12.24
N PHE A 236 -10.21 -8.50 -12.56
CA PHE A 236 -11.38 -8.49 -11.69
C PHE A 236 -12.34 -9.67 -11.95
N VAL A 237 -12.44 -10.12 -13.21
CA VAL A 237 -13.22 -11.30 -13.62
C VAL A 237 -12.45 -12.57 -13.32
#